data_AF-A0A7X6S368-F1
#
_entry.id   AF-A0A7X6S368-F1
#
_cell.length_a   1.000
_cell.length_b   1.000
_cell.length_c   1.000
_cell.angle_alpha   90.00
_cell.angle_beta   90.00
_cell.angle_gamma   90.00
#
_symmetry.space_group_name_H-M   'P 1'
#
loop_
_entity.id
_entity.type
_entity.pdbx_description
1 polymer ?
#
loop_
_entity_poly.entity_id
_entity_poly.type
_entity_poly.pdbx_seq_one_letter_code
_entity_poly.pdbx_strand_id
1 'polypeptide(L)'
;MSIKSNILTNKKYHLIIFGICITIFIAIIFIKPIATSLVKIGDNWQTNASHQTVSKVIPIQKIKFSRDPRTLQEQLHTYLVQNHLDAVAITTVNGSKTPMIVANGNISNFSNDKLNEHSVFQVGSIQKNFHGDNYSKVN
;
A
#
# COMPACT_ATOMS: atom_id res chain seq x y z
N MET A 1 -52.05 -34.89 6.90
CA MET A 1 -51.34 -36.05 6.30
C MET A 1 -49.85 -35.77 6.34
N SER A 2 -49.09 -36.56 7.10
CA SER A 2 -47.66 -36.35 7.32
C SER A 2 -46.88 -36.82 6.09
N ILE A 3 -46.28 -35.89 5.33
CA ILE A 3 -45.30 -36.19 4.28
C ILE A 3 -43.95 -36.48 4.95
N LYS A 4 -43.93 -37.45 5.87
CA LYS A 4 -42.68 -37.94 6.45
C LYS A 4 -42.50 -39.40 6.04
N SER A 5 -41.33 -39.67 5.47
CA SER A 5 -40.68 -40.99 5.39
C SER A 5 -40.86 -41.86 4.14
N ASN A 6 -41.05 -41.29 2.93
CA ASN A 6 -40.97 -42.10 1.69
C ASN A 6 -39.76 -41.78 0.78
N ILE A 7 -38.98 -40.75 1.11
CA ILE A 7 -37.76 -40.39 0.35
C ILE A 7 -36.54 -41.16 0.86
N LEU A 8 -36.52 -41.57 2.14
CA LEU A 8 -35.41 -42.26 2.80
C LEU A 8 -35.38 -43.79 2.62
N THR A 9 -36.35 -44.40 1.95
CA THR A 9 -36.41 -45.86 1.72
C THR A 9 -36.20 -46.24 0.25
N ASN A 10 -36.27 -45.27 -0.66
CA ASN A 10 -36.15 -45.54 -2.08
C ASN A 10 -34.67 -45.46 -2.52
N LYS A 11 -34.13 -46.62 -2.91
CA LYS A 11 -32.73 -46.82 -3.32
C LYS A 11 -32.29 -45.88 -4.46
N LYS A 12 -33.22 -45.38 -5.27
CA LYS A 12 -32.91 -44.39 -6.34
C LYS A 12 -32.53 -43.01 -5.78
N TYR A 13 -33.12 -42.57 -4.67
CA TYR A 13 -32.80 -41.26 -4.07
C TYR A 13 -31.44 -41.27 -3.36
N HIS A 14 -31.03 -42.42 -2.81
CA HIS A 14 -29.71 -42.59 -2.20
C HIS A 14 -28.59 -42.37 -3.23
N LEU A 15 -28.78 -42.86 -4.45
CA LEU A 15 -27.81 -42.72 -5.54
C LEU A 15 -27.66 -41.26 -5.98
N ILE A 16 -28.77 -40.51 -6.02
CA ILE A 16 -28.78 -39.08 -6.36
C ILE A 16 -28.09 -38.25 -5.26
N ILE A 17 -28.44 -38.48 -3.98
CA ILE A 17 -27.83 -37.77 -2.85
C ILE A 17 -26.33 -38.07 -2.80
N PHE A 18 -25.93 -39.32 -2.97
CA PHE A 18 -24.52 -39.72 -3.03
C PHE A 18 -23.77 -39.01 -4.16
N GLY A 19 -24.37 -38.91 -5.36
CA GLY A 19 -23.81 -38.16 -6.48
C GLY A 19 -23.59 -36.67 -6.16
N ILE A 20 -24.60 -36.01 -5.57
CA ILE A 20 -24.49 -34.59 -5.17
C ILE A 20 -23.35 -34.39 -4.15
N CYS A 21 -23.25 -35.27 -3.14
CA CYS A 21 -22.18 -35.21 -2.14
C CYS A 21 -20.78 -35.34 -2.76
N ILE A 22 -20.59 -36.27 -3.70
CA ILE A 22 -19.30 -36.43 -4.41
C ILE A 22 -18.97 -35.18 -5.23
N THR A 23 -19.97 -34.60 -5.91
CA THR A 23 -19.74 -33.44 -6.78
C THR A 23 -19.32 -32.21 -5.97
N ILE A 24 -19.93 -32.00 -4.80
CA ILE A 24 -19.54 -30.94 -3.85
C ILE A 24 -18.12 -31.20 -3.32
N PHE A 25 -17.80 -32.44 -2.94
CA PHE A 25 -16.47 -32.79 -2.43
C PHE A 25 -15.36 -32.50 -3.44
N ILE A 26 -15.57 -32.88 -4.70
CA ILE A 26 -14.65 -32.59 -5.80
C ILE A 26 -14.51 -31.07 -5.99
N ALA A 27 -15.61 -30.31 -6.01
CA ALA A 27 -15.56 -28.86 -6.17
C ALA A 27 -14.72 -28.15 -5.08
N ILE A 28 -14.84 -28.58 -3.82
CA ILE A 28 -14.04 -28.02 -2.71
C ILE A 28 -12.55 -28.29 -2.90
N ILE A 29 -12.16 -29.49 -3.37
CA ILE A 29 -10.76 -29.83 -3.64
C ILE A 29 -10.16 -28.91 -4.72
N PHE A 30 -10.92 -28.61 -5.79
CA PHE A 30 -10.46 -27.74 -6.88
C PHE A 30 -10.40 -26.25 -6.48
N ILE A 31 -11.24 -25.78 -5.56
CA ILE A 31 -11.24 -24.38 -5.10
C ILE A 31 -10.10 -24.10 -4.10
N LYS A 32 -9.71 -25.08 -3.28
CA LYS A 32 -8.66 -24.93 -2.25
C LYS A 32 -7.33 -24.32 -2.76
N PRO A 33 -6.73 -24.76 -3.88
CA PRO A 33 -5.50 -24.16 -4.38
C PRO A 33 -5.70 -22.73 -4.90
N ILE A 34 -6.86 -22.41 -5.50
CA ILE A 34 -7.16 -21.06 -6.00
C ILE A 34 -7.31 -20.09 -4.83
N ALA A 35 -8.02 -20.48 -3.77
CA ALA A 35 -8.15 -19.67 -2.55
C ALA A 35 -6.78 -19.43 -1.89
N THR A 36 -5.92 -20.45 -1.84
CA THR A 36 -4.56 -20.32 -1.30
C THR A 36 -3.71 -19.37 -2.15
N SER A 37 -3.84 -19.42 -3.48
CA SER A 37 -3.15 -18.51 -4.40
C SER A 37 -3.67 -17.07 -4.30
N LEU A 38 -4.98 -16.86 -4.14
CA LEU A 38 -5.56 -15.54 -3.94
C LEU A 38 -5.12 -14.91 -2.61
N VAL A 39 -5.05 -15.70 -1.54
CA VAL A 39 -4.48 -15.26 -0.25
C VAL A 39 -3.01 -14.89 -0.40
N LYS A 40 -2.20 -15.72 -1.08
CA LYS A 40 -0.79 -15.40 -1.36
C LYS A 40 -0.61 -14.15 -2.23
N ILE A 41 -1.50 -13.88 -3.19
CA ILE A 41 -1.47 -12.66 -4.00
C ILE A 41 -1.85 -11.45 -3.15
N GLY A 42 -2.84 -11.56 -2.25
CA GLY A 42 -3.18 -10.50 -1.29
C GLY A 42 -2.04 -10.19 -0.33
N ASP A 43 -1.42 -11.22 0.23
CA ASP A 43 -0.25 -11.12 1.12
C ASP A 43 0.97 -10.54 0.38
N ASN A 44 1.19 -10.94 -0.87
CA ASN A 44 2.27 -10.41 -1.71
C ASN A 44 2.00 -8.98 -2.20
N TRP A 45 0.74 -8.58 -2.38
CA TRP A 45 0.40 -7.20 -2.73
C TRP A 45 0.64 -6.27 -1.55
N GLN A 46 0.31 -6.71 -0.32
CA GLN A 46 0.69 -5.97 0.88
C GLN A 46 2.21 -5.95 1.09
N THR A 47 2.95 -7.03 0.85
CA THR A 47 4.39 -7.05 1.13
C THR A 47 5.27 -6.45 0.04
N ASN A 48 4.86 -6.47 -1.24
CA ASN A 48 5.66 -5.92 -2.34
C ASN A 48 5.17 -4.55 -2.85
N ALA A 49 3.90 -4.18 -2.62
CA ALA A 49 3.37 -2.87 -3.03
C ALA A 49 3.19 -1.90 -1.87
N SER A 50 3.23 -2.35 -0.61
CA SER A 50 3.34 -1.41 0.51
C SER A 50 4.81 -1.08 0.73
N HIS A 51 5.08 0.20 0.91
CA HIS A 51 6.34 0.75 1.39
C HIS A 51 6.63 0.26 2.83
N GLN A 52 6.80 -1.05 3.06
CA GLN A 52 6.95 -1.63 4.39
C GLN A 52 8.11 -2.61 4.49
N THR A 53 9.30 -2.06 4.29
CA THR A 53 10.40 -2.35 5.21
C THR A 53 10.85 -1.06 5.91
N VAL A 54 9.91 -0.17 6.24
CA VAL A 54 10.13 0.93 7.19
C VAL A 54 9.94 0.40 8.62
N SER A 55 10.66 -0.68 8.96
CA SER A 55 10.79 -1.20 10.33
C SER A 55 12.19 -0.95 10.89
N LYS A 56 13.14 -0.51 10.06
CA LYS A 56 14.34 0.13 10.61
C LYS A 56 13.90 1.47 11.15
N VAL A 57 13.89 1.58 12.48
CA VAL A 57 14.00 2.87 13.18
C VAL A 57 15.20 3.57 12.55
N ILE A 58 14.95 4.46 11.59
CA ILE A 58 15.99 5.30 11.03
C ILE A 58 16.38 6.20 12.21
N PRO A 59 17.59 6.08 12.76
CA PRO A 59 18.00 6.95 13.85
C PRO A 59 17.82 8.39 13.35
N ILE A 60 17.05 9.18 14.10
CA ILE A 60 16.80 10.59 13.77
C ILE A 60 18.14 11.31 13.88
N GLN A 61 18.90 11.35 12.79
CA GLN A 61 20.09 12.15 12.70
C GLN A 61 19.65 13.61 12.66
N LYS A 62 20.16 14.42 13.59
CA LYS A 62 19.96 15.87 13.54
C LYS A 62 20.80 16.44 12.40
N ILE A 63 20.22 16.50 11.21
CA ILE A 63 20.87 17.07 10.03
C ILE A 63 20.59 18.56 10.02
N LYS A 64 21.66 19.37 10.08
CA LYS A 64 21.59 20.81 9.86
C LYS A 64 21.91 21.06 8.39
N PHE A 65 20.91 21.46 7.63
CA PHE A 65 21.10 21.87 6.25
C PHE A 65 21.49 23.36 6.15
N SER A 66 22.25 23.70 5.12
CA SER A 66 22.54 25.08 4.77
C SER A 66 21.26 25.83 4.38
N ARG A 67 21.22 27.13 4.66
CA ARG A 67 20.17 28.02 4.16
C ARG A 67 20.47 28.56 2.76
N ASP A 68 21.70 28.37 2.28
CA ASP A 68 22.09 28.70 0.92
C ASP A 68 21.50 27.66 -0.05
N PRO A 69 20.74 28.07 -1.08
CA PRO A 69 20.01 27.14 -1.96
C PRO A 69 20.93 26.15 -2.69
N ARG A 70 22.09 26.62 -3.16
CA ARG A 70 23.05 25.80 -3.91
C ARG A 70 23.67 24.74 -3.01
N THR A 71 24.15 25.17 -1.85
CA THR A 71 24.71 24.27 -0.83
C THR A 71 23.66 23.26 -0.34
N LEU A 72 22.40 23.69 -0.17
CA LEU A 72 21.29 22.83 0.22
C LEU A 72 21.02 21.74 -0.83
N GLN A 73 21.04 22.09 -2.11
CA GLN A 73 20.83 21.14 -3.21
C GLN A 73 21.92 20.05 -3.26
N GLU A 74 23.18 20.44 -3.05
CA GLU A 74 24.31 19.50 -2.97
C GLU A 74 24.18 18.58 -1.75
N GLN A 75 23.85 19.14 -0.59
CA GLN A 75 23.64 18.36 0.65
C GLN A 75 22.47 17.37 0.52
N LEU A 76 21.38 17.76 -0.14
CA LEU A 76 20.24 16.87 -0.39
C LEU A 76 20.58 15.76 -1.36
N HIS A 77 21.37 16.05 -2.40
CA HIS A 77 21.87 15.01 -3.29
C HIS A 77 22.72 13.98 -2.54
N THR A 78 23.69 14.44 -1.74
CA THR A 78 24.52 13.54 -0.92
C THR A 78 23.67 12.71 0.05
N TYR A 79 22.70 13.33 0.71
CA TYR A 79 21.80 12.65 1.64
C TYR A 79 20.97 11.56 0.95
N LEU A 80 20.41 11.86 -0.23
CA LEU A 80 19.64 10.92 -1.04
C LEU A 80 20.49 9.68 -1.40
N VAL A 81 21.71 9.90 -1.89
CA VAL A 81 22.64 8.81 -2.28
C VAL A 81 23.05 7.98 -1.07
N GLN A 82 23.42 8.62 0.05
CA GLN A 82 23.89 7.94 1.26
C GLN A 82 22.81 7.08 1.93
N ASN A 83 21.54 7.47 1.81
CA ASN A 83 20.42 6.79 2.45
C ASN A 83 19.62 5.91 1.48
N HIS A 84 20.07 5.77 0.23
CA HIS A 84 19.37 5.02 -0.82
C HIS A 84 17.90 5.44 -0.96
N LEU A 85 17.66 6.75 -0.95
CA LEU A 85 16.33 7.33 -1.16
C LEU A 85 16.12 7.57 -2.65
N ASP A 86 14.87 7.45 -3.12
CA ASP A 86 14.53 7.68 -4.53
C ASP A 86 14.44 9.18 -4.85
N ALA A 87 13.91 9.96 -3.88
CA ALA A 87 13.67 11.38 -4.01
C ALA A 87 13.67 12.08 -2.64
N VAL A 88 13.97 13.38 -2.65
CA VAL A 88 13.83 14.27 -1.49
C VAL A 88 13.46 15.67 -1.94
N ALA A 89 12.48 16.29 -1.28
CA ALA A 89 12.13 17.70 -1.46
C ALA A 89 12.07 18.42 -0.12
N ILE A 90 12.53 19.67 -0.12
CA ILE A 90 12.41 20.60 1.01
C ILE A 90 11.79 21.90 0.50
N THR A 91 10.72 22.32 1.16
CA THR A 91 10.11 23.64 1.00
C THR A 91 10.37 24.47 2.26
N THR A 92 11.05 25.60 2.11
CA THR A 92 11.24 26.57 3.21
C THR A 92 10.36 27.79 2.97
N VAL A 93 9.49 28.09 3.94
CA VAL A 93 8.64 29.28 3.96
C VAL A 93 9.22 30.26 4.97
N ASN A 94 9.49 31.50 4.55
CA ASN A 94 10.02 32.56 5.42
C ASN A 94 9.14 33.81 5.34
N GLY A 95 8.10 33.85 6.18
CA GLY A 95 7.14 34.96 6.24
C GLY A 95 6.44 35.18 4.90
N SER A 96 6.47 36.43 4.41
CA SER A 96 5.81 36.86 3.16
C SER A 96 6.62 36.58 1.89
N LYS A 97 7.79 35.95 1.99
CA LYS A 97 8.62 35.65 0.81
C LYS A 97 8.11 34.41 0.09
N THR A 98 8.30 34.39 -1.23
CA THR A 98 8.05 33.22 -2.06
C THR A 98 8.78 32.01 -1.46
N PRO A 99 8.09 30.87 -1.25
CA PRO A 99 8.72 29.66 -0.76
C PRO A 99 9.87 29.24 -1.66
N MET A 100 10.99 28.86 -1.07
CA MET A 100 12.08 28.22 -1.78
C MET A 100 11.83 26.71 -1.75
N ILE A 101 11.84 26.08 -2.92
CA ILE A 101 11.67 24.64 -3.09
C ILE A 101 12.96 24.08 -3.68
N VAL A 102 13.55 23.09 -3.02
CA VAL A 102 14.68 22.32 -3.54
C VAL A 102 14.26 20.86 -3.59
N ALA A 103 14.36 20.26 -4.77
CA ALA A 103 13.92 18.91 -5.05
C ALA A 103 15.00 18.14 -5.82
N ASN A 104 15.29 16.91 -5.37
CA ASN A 104 16.28 16.02 -5.97
C ASN A 104 15.69 14.61 -6.12
N GLY A 105 16.08 13.91 -7.19
CA GLY A 105 15.69 12.53 -7.45
C GLY A 105 14.51 12.38 -8.41
N ASN A 106 14.06 11.14 -8.56
CA ASN A 106 12.96 10.76 -9.43
C ASN A 106 11.72 10.41 -8.60
N ILE A 107 10.53 10.67 -9.12
CA ILE A 107 9.26 10.40 -8.40
C ILE A 107 9.11 8.91 -8.10
N SER A 108 9.63 8.04 -8.97
CA SER A 108 9.72 6.61 -8.74
C SER A 108 10.96 6.03 -9.42
N ASN A 109 11.44 4.88 -8.94
CA ASN A 109 12.50 4.12 -9.61
C ASN A 109 12.10 3.54 -10.96
N PHE A 110 10.81 3.55 -11.28
CA PHE A 110 10.25 3.00 -12.53
C PHE A 110 9.96 4.07 -13.58
N SER A 111 10.08 5.35 -13.21
CA SER A 111 9.83 6.50 -14.07
C SER A 111 11.05 7.42 -14.11
N ASN A 112 11.41 7.92 -15.29
CA ASN A 112 12.41 9.00 -15.40
C ASN A 112 11.85 10.38 -15.05
N ASP A 113 10.63 10.43 -14.52
CA ASP A 113 9.97 11.67 -14.13
C ASP A 113 10.68 12.26 -12.91
N LYS A 114 11.25 13.45 -13.12
CA LYS A 114 11.94 14.17 -12.07
C LYS A 114 10.95 14.74 -11.06
N LEU A 115 11.36 14.68 -9.80
CA LEU A 115 10.67 15.37 -8.72
C LEU A 115 10.61 16.88 -9.02
N ASN A 116 9.42 17.46 -8.89
CA ASN A 116 9.17 18.90 -9.06
C ASN A 116 8.17 19.42 -8.02
N GLU A 117 7.93 20.73 -8.01
CA GLU A 117 7.04 21.42 -7.06
C GLU A 117 5.56 21.01 -7.14
N HIS A 118 5.14 20.36 -8.23
CA HIS A 118 3.77 19.88 -8.45
C HIS A 118 3.60 18.39 -8.17
N SER A 119 4.68 17.72 -7.76
CA SER A 119 4.65 16.28 -7.48
C SER A 119 3.84 15.99 -6.23
N VAL A 120 2.89 15.06 -6.33
CA VAL A 120 1.96 14.72 -5.24
C VAL A 120 2.45 13.48 -4.49
N PHE A 121 2.54 13.57 -3.16
CA PHE A 121 2.96 12.47 -2.29
C PHE A 121 1.95 12.21 -1.18
N GLN A 122 1.85 10.95 -0.78
CA GLN A 122 1.12 10.58 0.42
C GLN A 122 1.86 11.10 1.67
N VAL A 123 1.19 11.91 2.49
CA VAL A 123 1.80 12.57 3.66
C VAL A 123 1.83 11.72 4.95
N GLY A 124 1.42 10.45 4.86
CA GLY A 124 1.51 9.48 5.97
C GLY A 124 0.89 9.97 7.28
N SER A 125 1.63 9.84 8.39
CA SER A 125 1.13 10.26 9.71
C SER A 125 0.91 11.76 9.87
N ILE A 126 1.44 12.62 8.97
CA ILE A 126 1.14 14.05 8.97
C ILE A 126 -0.35 14.27 8.68
N GLN A 127 -0.98 13.36 7.92
CA GLN A 127 -2.41 13.37 7.67
C GLN A 127 -3.24 13.44 8.97
N LYS A 128 -2.75 12.88 10.09
CA LYS A 128 -3.44 12.90 11.39
C LYS A 128 -3.67 14.33 11.92
N ASN A 129 -2.79 15.27 11.62
CA ASN A 129 -2.99 16.68 12.00
C ASN A 129 -4.18 17.30 11.26
N PHE A 130 -4.45 16.86 10.03
CA PHE A 130 -5.60 17.31 9.24
C PHE A 130 -6.92 16.62 9.61
N HIS A 131 -6.87 15.50 10.35
CA HIS A 131 -8.08 14.83 10.87
C HIS A 131 -8.58 15.46 12.17
N GLY A 132 -7.74 16.21 12.90
CA GLY A 132 -8.12 16.93 14.11
C GLY A 132 -8.97 18.17 13.85
N ASP A 133 -8.90 18.69 12.62
CA ASP A 133 -9.80 19.71 12.11
C ASP A 133 -10.88 19.01 11.28
N ASN A 134 -12.15 19.25 11.58
CA ASN A 134 -13.31 18.67 10.89
C ASN A 134 -13.34 19.03 9.38
N TYR A 135 -12.48 18.44 8.56
CA TYR A 135 -12.65 18.35 7.11
C TYR A 135 -13.68 17.26 6.81
N SER A 136 -14.91 17.46 7.31
CA SER A 136 -16.06 16.77 6.74
C SER A 136 -16.17 17.21 5.29
N LYS A 137 -15.82 16.29 4.39
CA LYS A 137 -16.22 16.28 2.97
C LYS A 137 -15.75 17.50 2.17
N VAL A 138 -14.58 17.38 1.57
CA VAL A 138 -14.36 18.01 0.26
C VAL A 138 -14.68 16.93 -0.78
N ASN A 139 -15.72 17.21 -1.57
CA ASN A 139 -16.18 16.42 -2.71
C ASN A 139 -15.10 16.34 -3.79
#